data_AF-A0A849X559-F1
#
_entry.id   AF-A0A849X559-F1
#
_cell.length_a   1.000
_cell.length_b   1.000
_cell.length_c   1.000
_cell.angle_alpha   90.00
_cell.angle_beta   90.00
_cell.angle_gamma   90.00
#
_symmetry.space_group_name_H-M   'P 1'
#
loop_
_entity.id
_entity.type
_entity.pdbx_description
1 polymer ?
#
loop_
_entity_poly.entity_id
_entity_poly.type
_entity_poly.pdbx_seq_one_letter_code
_entity_poly.pdbx_strand_id
1 'polypeptide(L)'
;MGLLPHLHRLMNGGALSRQEACEAMRAILSGLATTPQIAAFLAAIRVKEETADEVLGFTEALRENAIHVDHGLGSDPLLDTCGTGGDARNTINVSTLAAIVIAACGVPVAKHGNRSVSSKCGSADLLEALGIAILTDPAVIAASIREVGIGFLFAPALHPALKHAMDARKELSIRTVFNVLGPLVNPARANRQLVGAPSLKGA
;
A
#
# COMPACT_ATOMS: atom_id res chain seq x y z
N MET A 1 22.69 -5.91 0.64
CA MET A 1 22.75 -6.78 1.84
C MET A 1 21.50 -7.64 1.89
N GLY A 2 21.57 -8.85 2.44
CA GLY A 2 20.40 -9.72 2.61
C GLY A 2 19.55 -9.33 3.83
N LEU A 3 18.41 -10.00 4.03
CA LEU A 3 17.46 -9.70 5.11
C LEU A 3 17.95 -10.15 6.50
N LEU A 4 18.83 -11.16 6.58
CA LEU A 4 19.22 -11.83 7.82
C LEU A 4 19.79 -10.89 8.91
N PRO A 5 20.70 -9.93 8.63
CA PRO A 5 21.22 -9.04 9.67
C PRO A 5 20.12 -8.24 10.38
N HIS A 6 19.13 -7.76 9.62
CA HIS A 6 17.99 -7.02 10.16
C HIS A 6 17.05 -7.94 10.97
N LEU A 7 16.84 -9.18 10.50
CA LEU A 7 16.08 -10.18 11.26
C LEU A 7 16.76 -10.51 12.60
N HIS A 8 18.08 -10.70 12.65
CA HIS A 8 18.80 -10.94 13.89
C HIS A 8 18.60 -9.82 14.92
N ARG A 9 18.65 -8.56 14.46
CA ARG A 9 18.42 -7.40 15.31
C ARG A 9 17.01 -7.42 15.93
N LEU A 10 15.99 -7.72 15.12
CA LEU A 10 14.60 -7.84 15.57
C LEU A 10 14.40 -9.01 16.54
N MET A 11 15.03 -10.16 16.29
CA MET A 11 14.96 -11.33 17.18
C MET A 11 15.59 -11.09 18.55
N ASN A 12 16.54 -10.15 18.64
CA ASN A 12 17.14 -9.72 19.90
C ASN A 12 16.36 -8.56 20.56
N GLY A 13 15.16 -8.23 20.08
CA GLY A 13 14.31 -7.16 20.62
C GLY A 13 14.72 -5.74 20.21
N GLY A 14 15.69 -5.59 19.30
CA GLY A 14 16.11 -4.28 18.80
C GLY A 14 15.16 -3.74 17.73
N ALA A 15 14.92 -2.42 17.72
CA ALA A 15 14.26 -1.74 16.62
C ALA A 15 15.24 -1.43 15.49
N LEU A 16 14.76 -1.40 14.24
CA LEU A 16 15.54 -0.93 13.09
C LEU A 16 15.47 0.59 13.01
N SER A 17 16.58 1.21 12.62
CA SER A 17 16.54 2.59 12.12
C SER A 17 15.75 2.66 10.80
N ARG A 18 15.33 3.87 10.41
CA ARG A 18 14.69 4.13 9.11
C ARG A 18 15.51 3.59 7.93
N GLN A 19 16.83 3.79 7.97
CA GLN A 19 17.73 3.28 6.93
C GLN A 19 17.74 1.75 6.89
N GLU A 20 17.91 1.09 8.03
CA GLU A 20 17.91 -0.38 8.12
C GLU A 20 16.56 -0.98 7.69
N ALA A 21 15.45 -0.33 8.05
CA ALA A 21 14.12 -0.76 7.62
C ALA A 21 13.96 -0.64 6.10
N CYS A 22 14.46 0.45 5.50
CA CYS A 22 14.48 0.63 4.07
C CYS A 22 15.31 -0.46 3.37
N GLU A 23 16.52 -0.74 3.88
CA GLU A 23 17.39 -1.80 3.36
C GLU A 23 16.76 -3.19 3.47
N ALA A 24 16.14 -3.51 4.62
CA ALA A 24 15.42 -4.76 4.84
C ALA A 24 14.28 -4.94 3.82
N MET A 25 13.46 -3.89 3.63
CA MET A 25 12.36 -3.96 2.65
C MET A 25 12.88 -4.05 1.22
N ARG A 26 13.96 -3.35 0.85
CA ARG A 26 14.60 -3.53 -0.47
C ARG A 26 15.05 -4.96 -0.69
N ALA A 27 15.65 -5.61 0.32
CA ALA A 27 16.07 -7.01 0.20
C ALA A 27 14.88 -7.97 -0.05
N ILE A 28 13.72 -7.68 0.55
CA ILE A 28 12.46 -8.40 0.28
C ILE A 28 12.00 -8.14 -1.16
N LEU A 29 11.93 -6.87 -1.57
CA LEU A 29 11.44 -6.45 -2.88
C LEU A 29 12.33 -6.89 -4.04
N SER A 30 13.64 -7.09 -3.81
CA SER A 30 14.58 -7.58 -4.81
C SER A 30 14.64 -9.12 -4.88
N GLY A 31 13.83 -9.83 -4.10
CA GLY A 31 13.83 -11.30 -4.06
C GLY A 31 15.11 -11.92 -3.46
N LEU A 32 15.86 -11.17 -2.65
CA LEU A 32 17.08 -11.66 -1.99
C LEU A 32 16.79 -12.40 -0.67
N ALA A 33 15.52 -12.42 -0.24
CA ALA A 33 15.08 -13.10 0.97
C ALA A 33 14.21 -14.31 0.63
N THR A 34 14.36 -15.40 1.38
CA THR A 34 13.53 -16.60 1.22
C THR A 34 12.18 -16.43 1.91
N THR A 35 11.15 -17.19 1.50
CA THR A 35 9.83 -17.18 2.14
C THR A 35 9.89 -17.35 3.66
N PRO A 36 10.67 -18.29 4.24
CA PRO A 36 10.83 -18.40 5.69
C PRO A 36 11.47 -17.18 6.35
N GLN A 37 12.47 -16.55 5.71
CA GLN A 37 13.10 -15.33 6.25
C GLN A 37 12.12 -14.16 6.27
N ILE A 38 11.32 -14.00 5.21
CA ILE A 38 10.28 -12.97 5.14
C ILE A 38 9.21 -13.22 6.19
N ALA A 39 8.74 -14.46 6.33
CA ALA A 39 7.74 -14.82 7.33
C ALA A 39 8.24 -14.54 8.76
N ALA A 40 9.47 -14.96 9.08
CA ALA A 40 10.10 -14.69 10.37
C ALA A 40 10.25 -13.18 10.64
N PHE A 41 10.68 -12.41 9.64
CA PHE A 41 10.83 -10.96 9.73
C PHE A 41 9.49 -10.26 10.01
N LEU A 42 8.43 -10.64 9.29
CA LEU A 42 7.10 -10.05 9.49
C LEU A 42 6.50 -10.41 10.86
N ALA A 43 6.70 -11.64 11.32
CA ALA A 43 6.31 -12.05 12.66
C ALA A 43 7.08 -11.28 13.75
N ALA A 44 8.40 -11.10 13.55
CA ALA A 44 9.26 -10.35 14.46
C ALA A 44 8.80 -8.90 14.64
N ILE A 45 8.59 -8.19 13.53
CA ILE A 45 8.06 -6.82 13.53
C ILE A 45 6.71 -6.78 14.24
N ARG A 46 5.82 -7.73 13.94
CA ARG A 46 4.48 -7.77 14.52
C ARG A 46 4.49 -7.95 16.04
N VAL A 47 5.33 -8.84 16.56
CA VAL A 47 5.47 -9.10 18.01
C VAL A 47 6.12 -7.92 18.72
N LYS A 48 7.14 -7.31 18.10
CA LYS A 48 7.82 -6.12 18.62
C LYS A 48 6.92 -4.87 18.60
N GLU A 49 5.96 -4.85 17.68
CA GLU A 49 5.23 -3.66 17.21
C GLU A 49 6.13 -2.72 16.40
N GLU A 50 5.72 -2.39 15.18
CA GLU A 50 6.46 -1.50 14.28
C GLU A 50 6.62 -0.09 14.85
N THR A 51 7.79 0.53 14.66
CA THR A 51 8.03 1.95 15.00
C THR A 51 7.72 2.86 13.81
N ALA A 52 7.55 4.16 14.07
CA ALA A 52 7.36 5.15 13.01
C ALA A 52 8.55 5.17 12.01
N ASP A 53 9.78 5.07 12.51
CA ASP A 53 10.98 5.02 11.67
C ASP A 53 11.02 3.78 10.77
N GLU A 54 10.60 2.62 11.30
CA GLU A 54 10.49 1.38 10.54
C GLU A 54 9.45 1.52 9.42
N VAL A 55 8.25 2.03 9.75
CA VAL A 55 7.16 2.26 8.77
C VAL A 55 7.59 3.23 7.68
N LEU A 56 8.30 4.30 8.04
CA LEU A 56 8.86 5.28 7.09
C LEU A 56 9.87 4.62 6.14
N GLY A 57 10.83 3.86 6.67
CA GLY A 57 11.84 3.17 5.86
C GLY A 57 11.21 2.13 4.92
N PHE A 58 10.23 1.36 5.41
CA PHE A 58 9.48 0.42 4.58
C PHE A 58 8.69 1.12 3.47
N THR A 59 8.06 2.25 3.78
CA THR A 59 7.29 3.06 2.82
C THR A 59 8.19 3.62 1.73
N GLU A 60 9.39 4.09 2.07
CA GLU A 60 10.40 4.56 1.11
C GLU A 60 10.78 3.49 0.12
N ALA A 61 11.19 2.31 0.59
CA ALA A 61 11.56 1.20 -0.27
C ALA A 61 10.41 0.79 -1.21
N LEU A 62 9.17 0.79 -0.71
CA LEU A 62 7.99 0.47 -1.51
C LEU A 62 7.68 1.53 -2.58
N ARG A 63 7.82 2.82 -2.24
CA ARG A 63 7.64 3.92 -3.18
C ARG A 63 8.73 3.90 -4.25
N GLU A 64 10.00 3.69 -3.87
CA GLU A 64 11.13 3.58 -4.81
C GLU A 64 10.94 2.48 -5.85
N ASN A 65 10.33 1.35 -5.46
CA ASN A 65 10.12 0.18 -6.31
C ASN A 65 8.72 0.15 -6.97
N ALA A 66 7.93 1.21 -6.83
CA ALA A 66 6.63 1.32 -7.49
C ALA A 66 6.77 1.73 -8.96
N ILE A 67 5.84 1.27 -9.79
CA ILE A 67 5.61 1.88 -11.11
C ILE A 67 4.88 3.20 -10.87
N HIS A 68 5.57 4.31 -11.09
CA HIS A 68 5.06 5.63 -10.78
C HIS A 68 4.03 6.10 -11.82
N VAL A 69 3.02 6.82 -11.34
CA VAL A 69 2.01 7.47 -12.19
C VAL A 69 2.28 8.98 -12.17
N ASP A 70 2.92 9.49 -13.22
CA ASP A 70 3.18 10.93 -13.37
C ASP A 70 1.94 11.64 -13.90
N HIS A 71 1.17 12.22 -12.98
CA HIS A 71 -0.06 12.93 -13.30
C HIS A 71 0.18 14.36 -13.82
N GLY A 72 1.38 14.95 -13.64
CA GLY A 72 1.70 16.28 -14.16
C GLY A 72 1.01 17.47 -13.46
N LEU A 73 0.41 17.29 -12.28
CA LEU A 73 -0.23 18.39 -11.51
C LEU A 73 0.77 19.15 -10.60
N GLY A 74 2.06 18.82 -10.67
CA GLY A 74 3.08 19.48 -9.84
C GLY A 74 2.79 19.33 -8.34
N SER A 75 2.67 20.46 -7.64
CA SER A 75 2.39 20.54 -6.21
C SER A 75 0.91 20.70 -5.86
N ASP A 76 0.02 20.71 -6.85
CA ASP A 76 -1.41 20.90 -6.62
C ASP A 76 -1.99 19.78 -5.73
N PRO A 77 -3.09 20.04 -5.00
CA PRO A 77 -3.71 19.01 -4.16
C PRO A 77 -4.16 17.79 -4.96
N LEU A 78 -3.65 16.62 -4.59
CA LEU A 78 -4.07 15.32 -5.09
C LEU A 78 -4.44 14.44 -3.90
N LEU A 79 -5.70 14.02 -3.84
CA LEU A 79 -6.23 13.27 -2.73
C LEU A 79 -6.14 11.75 -2.98
N ASP A 80 -5.78 11.01 -1.94
CA ASP A 80 -6.05 9.58 -1.83
C ASP A 80 -7.02 9.30 -0.69
N THR A 81 -7.89 8.30 -0.89
CA THR A 81 -8.88 7.83 0.10
C THR A 81 -8.63 6.38 0.51
N CYS A 82 -7.45 5.82 0.19
CA CYS A 82 -7.07 4.46 0.56
C CYS A 82 -7.10 4.27 2.08
N GLY A 83 -7.84 3.25 2.54
CA GLY A 83 -7.81 2.81 3.94
C GLY A 83 -6.94 1.58 4.11
N THR A 84 -6.55 1.27 5.34
CA THR A 84 -5.79 0.05 5.65
C THR A 84 -6.63 -1.23 5.49
N GLY A 85 -7.97 -1.09 5.50
CA GLY A 85 -8.91 -2.20 5.53
C GLY A 85 -8.86 -3.01 6.83
N GLY A 86 -9.56 -4.15 6.85
CA GLY A 86 -9.48 -5.11 7.95
C GLY A 86 -10.34 -4.79 9.17
N ASP A 87 -11.39 -3.97 9.04
CA ASP A 87 -12.36 -3.72 10.12
C ASP A 87 -13.36 -4.88 10.33
N ALA A 88 -13.38 -5.85 9.42
CA ALA A 88 -14.28 -7.01 9.38
C ALA A 88 -15.78 -6.66 9.40
N ARG A 89 -16.16 -5.40 9.10
CA ARG A 89 -17.56 -4.94 9.19
C ARG A 89 -18.37 -5.20 7.92
N ASN A 90 -17.74 -5.70 6.85
CA ASN A 90 -18.39 -6.00 5.57
C ASN A 90 -19.28 -4.85 5.05
N THR A 91 -18.84 -3.61 5.25
CA THR A 91 -19.54 -2.42 4.76
C THR A 91 -19.44 -2.31 3.24
N ILE A 92 -20.22 -1.41 2.67
CA ILE A 92 -20.02 -0.97 1.27
C ILE A 92 -18.61 -0.37 1.10
N ASN A 93 -18.16 -0.22 -0.16
CA ASN A 93 -16.90 0.43 -0.52
C ASN A 93 -16.96 1.96 -0.33
N VAL A 94 -17.12 2.41 0.92
CA VAL A 94 -17.28 3.82 1.29
C VAL A 94 -16.16 4.68 0.71
N SER A 95 -14.91 4.21 0.78
CA SER A 95 -13.77 4.99 0.28
C SER A 95 -13.77 5.14 -1.24
N THR A 96 -14.32 4.17 -1.99
CA THR A 96 -14.45 4.27 -3.45
C THR A 96 -15.56 5.23 -3.83
N LEU A 97 -16.71 5.15 -3.15
CA LEU A 97 -17.82 6.07 -3.37
C LEU A 97 -17.43 7.51 -2.99
N ALA A 98 -16.71 7.69 -1.88
CA ALA A 98 -16.19 8.99 -1.48
C ALA A 98 -15.24 9.57 -2.53
N ALA A 99 -14.32 8.76 -3.09
CA ALA A 99 -13.43 9.20 -4.16
C ALA A 99 -14.20 9.73 -5.38
N ILE A 100 -15.25 9.04 -5.81
CA ILE A 100 -16.09 9.45 -6.95
C ILE A 100 -16.78 10.78 -6.65
N VAL A 101 -17.40 10.92 -5.48
CA VAL A 101 -18.10 12.16 -5.09
C VAL A 101 -17.12 13.33 -4.98
N ILE A 102 -15.95 13.12 -4.37
CA ILE A 102 -14.92 14.16 -4.20
C ILE A 102 -14.40 14.63 -5.56
N ALA A 103 -14.15 13.70 -6.50
CA ALA A 103 -13.76 14.03 -7.86
C ALA A 103 -14.84 14.83 -8.61
N ALA A 104 -16.12 14.45 -8.43
CA ALA A 104 -17.25 15.21 -9.00
C ALA A 104 -17.38 16.63 -8.41
N CYS A 105 -16.85 16.87 -7.21
CA CYS A 105 -16.74 18.21 -6.61
C CYS A 105 -15.51 19.00 -7.09
N GLY A 106 -14.72 18.48 -8.04
CA GLY A 106 -13.58 19.17 -8.65
C GLY A 106 -12.25 19.00 -7.93
N VAL A 107 -12.15 18.10 -6.95
CA VAL A 107 -10.88 17.79 -6.28
C VAL A 107 -10.24 16.57 -6.96
N PRO A 108 -9.01 16.67 -7.51
CA PRO A 108 -8.34 15.53 -8.13
C PRO A 108 -8.11 14.38 -7.15
N VAL A 109 -8.44 13.15 -7.58
CA VAL A 109 -8.28 11.94 -6.76
C VAL A 109 -7.40 10.90 -7.45
N ALA A 110 -6.32 10.50 -6.80
CA ALA A 110 -5.54 9.32 -7.15
C ALA A 110 -5.84 8.21 -6.14
N LYS A 111 -6.89 7.42 -6.41
CA LYS A 111 -7.34 6.40 -5.47
C LYS A 111 -6.45 5.17 -5.57
N HIS A 112 -5.63 4.92 -4.53
CA HIS A 112 -4.93 3.66 -4.39
C HIS A 112 -5.87 2.58 -3.84
N GLY A 113 -5.83 1.38 -4.41
CA GLY A 113 -6.72 0.33 -3.98
C GLY A 113 -6.34 -1.05 -4.46
N ASN A 114 -7.06 -2.04 -3.94
CA ASN A 114 -6.80 -3.45 -4.20
C ASN A 114 -8.12 -4.23 -4.34
N ARG A 115 -8.02 -5.49 -4.72
CA ARG A 115 -9.11 -6.46 -4.59
C ARG A 115 -9.33 -6.80 -3.12
N SER A 116 -10.54 -7.24 -2.81
CA SER A 116 -10.81 -7.72 -1.46
C SER A 116 -9.94 -8.91 -1.08
N VAL A 117 -9.40 -8.89 0.14
CA VAL A 117 -8.74 -10.06 0.76
C VAL A 117 -9.63 -10.70 1.84
N SER A 118 -10.52 -9.92 2.48
CA SER A 118 -11.35 -10.38 3.61
C SER A 118 -12.81 -9.92 3.59
N SER A 119 -13.18 -8.98 2.71
CA SER A 119 -14.56 -8.47 2.56
C SER A 119 -15.25 -9.10 1.35
N LYS A 120 -16.56 -8.88 1.20
CA LYS A 120 -17.31 -9.33 0.01
C LYS A 120 -16.98 -8.57 -1.28
N CYS A 121 -16.43 -7.35 -1.19
CA CYS A 121 -16.19 -6.48 -2.35
C CYS A 121 -15.08 -5.48 -2.04
N GLY A 122 -14.00 -5.48 -2.81
CA GLY A 122 -12.92 -4.48 -2.74
C GLY A 122 -13.13 -3.34 -3.73
N SER A 123 -12.27 -2.33 -3.68
CA SER A 123 -12.38 -1.16 -4.56
C SER A 123 -12.23 -1.55 -6.03
N ALA A 124 -11.31 -2.46 -6.33
CA ALA A 124 -11.11 -3.00 -7.67
C ALA A 124 -12.36 -3.75 -8.18
N ASP A 125 -12.95 -4.59 -7.32
CA ASP A 125 -14.11 -5.41 -7.67
C ASP A 125 -15.35 -4.54 -7.97
N LEU A 126 -15.55 -3.46 -7.21
CA LEU A 126 -16.60 -2.47 -7.47
C LEU A 126 -16.40 -1.75 -8.81
N LEU A 127 -15.19 -1.26 -9.08
CA LEU A 127 -14.91 -0.49 -10.29
C LEU A 127 -15.04 -1.34 -11.56
N GLU A 128 -14.59 -2.60 -11.52
CA GLU A 128 -14.82 -3.53 -12.64
C GLU A 128 -16.30 -3.80 -12.86
N ALA A 129 -17.09 -3.97 -11.80
CA ALA A 129 -18.54 -4.14 -11.92
C ALA A 129 -19.23 -2.91 -12.53
N LEU A 130 -18.64 -1.73 -12.42
CA LEU A 130 -19.08 -0.49 -13.09
C LEU A 130 -18.54 -0.35 -14.53
N GLY A 131 -17.80 -1.33 -15.03
CA GLY A 131 -17.22 -1.32 -16.39
C GLY A 131 -15.92 -0.53 -16.52
N ILE A 132 -15.28 -0.16 -15.41
CA ILE A 132 -14.01 0.58 -15.42
C ILE A 132 -12.85 -0.40 -15.55
N ALA A 133 -11.98 -0.15 -16.53
CA ALA A 133 -10.76 -0.92 -16.71
C ALA A 133 -9.73 -0.59 -15.60
N ILE A 134 -9.62 -1.47 -14.61
CA ILE A 134 -8.70 -1.28 -13.46
C ILE A 134 -7.24 -1.66 -13.77
N LEU A 135 -7.04 -2.49 -14.79
CA LEU A 135 -5.73 -2.91 -15.29
C LEU A 135 -5.46 -2.14 -16.58
N THR A 136 -4.76 -1.02 -16.45
CA THR A 136 -4.43 -0.14 -17.58
C THR A 136 -3.04 0.46 -17.42
N ASP A 137 -2.54 1.09 -18.47
CA ASP A 137 -1.23 1.73 -18.50
C ASP A 137 -1.17 2.92 -17.51
N PRO A 138 -0.07 3.12 -16.76
CA PRO A 138 0.15 4.29 -15.93
C PRO A 138 -0.13 5.64 -16.62
N ALA A 139 0.16 5.76 -17.92
CA ALA A 139 -0.12 6.96 -18.71
C ALA A 139 -1.63 7.21 -18.86
N VAL A 140 -2.43 6.16 -18.99
CA VAL A 140 -3.90 6.26 -19.04
C VAL A 140 -4.44 6.66 -17.67
N ILE A 141 -3.89 6.14 -16.58
CA ILE A 141 -4.25 6.55 -15.22
C ILE A 141 -3.93 8.04 -15.02
N ALA A 142 -2.75 8.49 -15.45
CA ALA A 142 -2.35 9.89 -15.38
C ALA A 142 -3.28 10.81 -16.18
N ALA A 143 -3.66 10.41 -17.40
CA ALA A 143 -4.63 11.15 -18.21
C ALA A 143 -6.01 11.21 -17.53
N SER A 144 -6.49 10.10 -16.96
CA SER A 144 -7.75 10.04 -16.22
C SER A 144 -7.77 11.00 -15.03
N ILE A 145 -6.66 11.11 -14.28
CA ILE A 145 -6.54 12.08 -13.18
C ILE A 145 -6.68 13.51 -13.70
N ARG A 146 -6.03 13.85 -14.82
CA ARG A 146 -6.05 15.21 -15.37
C ARG A 146 -7.38 15.58 -16.02
N GLU A 147 -7.97 14.67 -16.78
CA GLU A 147 -9.10 14.95 -17.67
C GLU A 147 -10.45 14.64 -17.01
N VAL A 148 -10.51 13.59 -16.20
CA VAL A 148 -11.73 13.15 -15.51
C VAL A 148 -11.73 13.61 -14.04
N GLY A 149 -10.57 13.95 -13.48
CA GLY A 149 -10.41 14.31 -12.07
C GLY A 149 -10.22 13.11 -11.14
N ILE A 150 -10.20 11.88 -11.67
CA ILE A 150 -9.99 10.67 -10.89
C ILE A 150 -9.19 9.62 -11.66
N GLY A 151 -8.25 8.97 -10.97
CA GLY A 151 -7.57 7.76 -11.46
C GLY A 151 -7.59 6.67 -10.39
N PHE A 152 -7.77 5.42 -10.82
CA PHE A 152 -7.64 4.26 -9.94
C PHE A 152 -6.27 3.62 -10.10
N LEU A 153 -5.56 3.48 -8.99
CA LEU A 153 -4.23 2.91 -8.91
C LEU A 153 -4.33 1.51 -8.33
N PHE A 154 -4.30 0.49 -9.20
CA PHE A 154 -4.43 -0.90 -8.77
C PHE A 154 -3.10 -1.43 -8.20
N ALA A 155 -3.06 -1.66 -6.89
CA ALA A 155 -1.84 -1.95 -6.14
C ALA A 155 -1.01 -3.12 -6.71
N PRO A 156 -1.59 -4.29 -7.08
CA PRO A 156 -0.81 -5.40 -7.62
C PRO A 156 -0.12 -5.09 -8.96
N ALA A 157 -0.69 -4.19 -9.77
CA ALA A 157 -0.09 -3.79 -11.03
C ALA A 157 1.03 -2.76 -10.83
N LEU A 158 0.89 -1.87 -9.84
CA LEU A 158 1.82 -0.76 -9.62
C LEU A 158 2.92 -1.06 -8.59
N HIS A 159 2.81 -2.16 -7.83
CA HIS A 159 3.85 -2.64 -6.92
C HIS A 159 4.28 -4.08 -7.26
N PRO A 160 4.80 -4.35 -8.48
CA PRO A 160 5.09 -5.71 -8.93
C PRO A 160 6.13 -6.44 -8.06
N ALA A 161 7.05 -5.70 -7.45
CA ALA A 161 8.07 -6.24 -6.55
C ALA A 161 7.48 -6.89 -5.28
N LEU A 162 6.25 -6.55 -4.89
CA LEU A 162 5.56 -7.19 -3.77
C LEU A 162 5.33 -8.68 -3.98
N LYS A 163 5.40 -9.20 -5.22
CA LYS A 163 5.30 -10.63 -5.52
C LYS A 163 6.24 -11.48 -4.67
N HIS A 164 7.43 -10.96 -4.34
CA HIS A 164 8.43 -11.66 -3.53
C HIS A 164 8.00 -11.84 -2.07
N ALA A 165 7.09 -11.01 -1.56
CA ALA A 165 6.54 -11.13 -0.21
C ALA A 165 5.20 -11.88 -0.17
N MET A 166 4.58 -12.17 -1.32
CA MET A 166 3.19 -12.63 -1.35
C MET A 166 2.99 -14.00 -0.73
N ASP A 167 3.88 -14.96 -0.98
CA ASP A 167 3.73 -16.32 -0.46
C ASP A 167 3.86 -16.34 1.06
N ALA A 168 4.88 -15.65 1.60
CA ALA A 168 5.04 -15.50 3.05
C ALA A 168 3.81 -14.85 3.70
N ARG A 169 3.23 -13.83 3.07
CA ARG A 169 2.02 -13.15 3.58
C ARG A 169 0.79 -14.07 3.55
N LYS A 170 0.61 -14.85 2.48
CA LYS A 170 -0.49 -15.81 2.35
C LYS A 170 -0.36 -16.93 3.38
N GLU A 171 0.81 -17.54 3.50
CA GLU A 171 1.06 -18.63 4.45
C GLU A 171 0.93 -18.18 5.90
N LEU A 172 1.42 -16.99 6.24
CA LEU A 172 1.27 -16.42 7.58
C LEU A 172 -0.19 -16.18 7.95
N SER A 173 -1.02 -15.71 7.01
CA SER A 173 -2.45 -15.46 7.22
C SER A 173 -2.78 -14.60 8.47
N ILE A 174 -1.85 -13.72 8.87
CA ILE A 174 -2.03 -12.76 9.98
C ILE A 174 -1.76 -11.33 9.51
N ARG A 175 -2.23 -10.36 10.31
CA ARG A 175 -1.92 -8.94 10.10
C ARG A 175 -0.44 -8.68 10.35
N THR A 176 0.20 -7.97 9.43
CA THR A 176 1.62 -7.57 9.49
C THR A 176 1.75 -6.09 9.16
N VAL A 177 2.98 -5.56 9.16
CA VAL A 177 3.26 -4.17 8.76
C VAL A 177 2.75 -3.83 7.35
N PHE A 178 2.66 -4.81 6.44
CA PHE A 178 2.07 -4.59 5.11
C PHE A 178 0.60 -4.13 5.14
N ASN A 179 -0.13 -4.42 6.22
CA ASN A 179 -1.51 -3.97 6.36
C ASN A 179 -1.64 -2.48 6.67
N VAL A 180 -0.58 -1.83 7.20
CA VAL A 180 -0.57 -0.38 7.44
C VAL A 180 0.10 0.40 6.31
N LEU A 181 0.97 -0.26 5.54
CA LEU A 181 1.74 0.39 4.46
C LEU A 181 0.90 0.75 3.23
N GLY A 182 -0.24 0.09 2.98
CA GLY A 182 -1.05 0.26 1.78
C GLY A 182 -1.40 1.71 1.42
N PRO A 183 -2.01 2.48 2.35
CA PRO A 183 -2.27 3.91 2.14
C PRO A 183 -1.00 4.73 1.93
N LEU A 184 0.12 4.35 2.55
CA LEU A 184 1.33 5.18 2.55
C LEU A 184 2.12 5.09 1.24
N VAL A 185 1.80 4.17 0.34
CA VAL A 185 2.62 3.87 -0.85
C VAL A 185 1.97 4.23 -2.17
N ASN A 186 1.02 5.18 -2.17
CA ASN A 186 0.34 5.63 -3.39
C ASN A 186 1.33 5.96 -4.54
N PRO A 187 1.28 5.25 -5.69
CA PRO A 187 2.23 5.42 -6.79
C PRO A 187 2.17 6.76 -7.53
N ALA A 188 1.09 7.53 -7.38
CA ALA A 188 0.99 8.91 -7.86
C ALA A 188 1.48 9.94 -6.83
N ARG A 189 1.99 9.50 -5.66
CA ARG A 189 2.49 10.36 -4.59
C ARG A 189 1.49 11.44 -4.15
N ALA A 190 0.23 11.06 -4.02
CA ALA A 190 -0.83 11.92 -3.50
C ALA A 190 -0.38 12.66 -2.23
N ASN A 191 -0.47 13.99 -2.25
CA ASN A 191 0.02 14.88 -1.19
C ASN A 191 -1.04 15.21 -0.14
N ARG A 192 -2.26 14.68 -0.28
CA ARG A 192 -3.35 14.70 0.69
C ARG A 192 -3.91 13.30 0.83
N GLN A 193 -4.24 12.88 2.05
CA GLN A 193 -4.82 11.56 2.30
C GLN A 193 -5.95 11.63 3.32
N LEU A 194 -7.02 10.90 3.05
CA LEU A 194 -8.06 10.53 4.01
C LEU A 194 -7.93 9.03 4.27
N VAL A 195 -7.28 8.67 5.37
CA VAL A 195 -6.96 7.27 5.69
C VAL A 195 -7.93 6.74 6.74
N GLY A 196 -8.65 5.67 6.38
CA GLY A 196 -9.43 4.89 7.34
C GLY A 196 -8.56 3.85 8.04
N ALA A 197 -8.61 3.83 9.38
CA ALA A 197 -7.94 2.84 10.23
C ALA A 197 -8.97 2.00 11.02
N PRO A 198 -8.68 0.72 11.32
CA PRO A 198 -9.63 -0.18 11.98
C PRO A 198 -9.74 0.06 13.50
N SER A 199 -8.83 0.84 14.09
CA SER A 199 -8.82 1.14 15.53
C SER A 199 -8.00 2.40 15.84
N LEU A 200 -8.20 2.99 17.02
CA LEU A 200 -7.43 4.16 17.50
C LEU A 200 -5.93 3.88 17.63
N LYS A 201 -5.54 2.63 17.92
CA LYS A 201 -4.12 2.25 17.96
C LYS A 201 -3.48 2.14 16.57
N GLY A 202 -4.29 1.96 15.53
CA GLY A 202 -3.82 1.86 14.14
C GLY A 202 -4.11 3.11 13.31
N ALA A 203 -4.65 4.16 13.92
CA ALA A 203 -4.86 5.48 13.36
C ALA A 203 -3.66 6.37 13.72
#